data_AF-W6MTT0-F1
#
_entry.id   AF-W6MTT0-F1
#
_cell.length_a   1.000
_cell.length_b   1.000
_cell.length_c   1.000
_cell.angle_alpha   90.00
_cell.angle_beta   90.00
_cell.angle_gamma   90.00
#
_symmetry.space_group_name_H-M   'P 1'
#
loop_
_entity.id
_entity.type
_entity.pdbx_description
1 polymer ?
#
loop_
_entity_poly.entity_id
_entity_poly.type
_entity_poly.pdbx_seq_one_letter_code
_entity_poly.pdbx_strand_id
1 'polypeptide(L)'
;MNTIALCAALFILYKLYRKFFSTSTSRMVSSAVKTKVEGLIKSKPIFVASKTYCPYCSASKKTLDSLDADAYILELDTLSDGDEIQAALAEISGQRTVPNIYIGGEHIGGNSDLQALKSNGKLVSKIKASKL
;
A
#
# COMPACT_ATOMS: atom_id res chain seq x y z
N MET A 1 10.27 -34.03 48.70
CA MET A 1 9.34 -33.18 47.92
C MET A 1 9.84 -33.16 46.48
N ASN A 2 8.98 -33.59 45.55
CA ASN A 2 9.37 -34.18 44.27
C ASN A 2 9.80 -33.10 43.26
N THR A 3 11.07 -33.13 42.84
CA THR A 3 11.73 -32.16 41.93
C THR A 3 11.04 -32.02 40.58
N ILE A 4 10.25 -33.02 40.17
CA ILE A 4 9.48 -33.04 38.93
C ILE A 4 8.33 -32.01 38.95
N ALA A 5 7.69 -31.80 40.13
CA ALA A 5 6.55 -30.88 40.25
C ALA A 5 6.95 -29.41 40.12
N LEU A 6 8.15 -29.05 40.57
CA LEU A 6 8.67 -27.69 40.48
C LEU A 6 8.99 -27.30 39.02
N CYS A 7 9.52 -28.24 38.24
CA CYS A 7 9.82 -28.03 36.82
C CYS A 7 8.55 -27.85 35.99
N ALA A 8 7.49 -28.62 36.26
CA ALA A 8 6.21 -28.49 35.55
C ALA A 8 5.55 -27.12 35.80
N ALA A 9 5.59 -26.62 37.04
CA ALA A 9 5.05 -25.31 37.39
C ALA A 9 5.80 -24.17 36.66
N LEU A 10 7.13 -24.24 36.59
CA LEU A 10 7.95 -23.26 35.85
C LEU A 10 7.69 -23.29 34.34
N PHE A 11 7.47 -24.47 33.76
CA PHE A 11 7.10 -24.60 32.34
C PHE A 11 5.72 -24.03 32.04
N ILE A 12 4.74 -24.23 32.92
CA ILE A 12 3.38 -23.68 32.76
C ILE A 12 3.43 -22.16 32.89
N LEU A 13 4.15 -21.62 33.89
CA LEU A 13 4.34 -20.18 34.05
C LEU A 13 5.08 -19.56 32.87
N TYR A 14 6.09 -20.24 32.31
CA TYR A 14 6.78 -19.79 31.11
C TYR A 14 5.88 -19.80 29.87
N LYS A 15 5.03 -20.83 29.70
CA LYS A 15 4.04 -20.89 28.62
C LYS A 15 2.96 -19.80 28.76
N LEU A 16 2.50 -19.53 29.98
CA LEU A 16 1.54 -18.47 30.27
C LEU A 16 2.16 -17.09 30.05
N TYR A 17 3.40 -16.87 30.50
CA TYR A 17 4.16 -15.65 30.25
C TYR A 17 4.36 -15.43 28.74
N ARG A 18 4.76 -16.45 27.99
CA ARG A 18 4.93 -16.37 26.53
C ARG A 18 3.62 -16.12 25.78
N LYS A 19 2.50 -16.64 26.28
CA LYS A 19 1.17 -16.38 25.70
C LYS A 19 0.70 -14.95 25.99
N PHE A 20 1.06 -14.40 27.14
CA PHE A 20 0.75 -13.03 27.54
C PHE A 20 1.67 -11.98 26.87
N PHE A 21 2.94 -12.32 26.69
CA PHE A 21 3.96 -11.49 26.01
C PHE A 21 4.14 -11.81 24.53
N SER A 22 3.26 -12.63 23.94
CA SER A 22 3.11 -12.73 22.49
C SER A 22 2.47 -11.43 22.00
N THR A 23 3.22 -10.34 22.08
CA THR A 23 2.89 -9.08 21.43
C THR A 23 2.73 -9.39 19.95
N SER A 24 1.50 -9.24 19.46
CA SER A 24 1.24 -9.17 18.04
C SER A 24 1.96 -7.92 17.54
N THR A 25 3.23 -8.07 17.16
CA THR A 25 4.00 -6.98 16.56
C THR A 25 3.45 -6.80 15.16
N SER A 26 2.46 -5.91 15.03
CA SER A 26 2.19 -5.28 13.75
C SER A 26 3.51 -4.70 13.26
N ARG A 27 4.14 -5.29 12.23
CA ARG A 27 5.34 -4.74 11.60
C ARG A 27 5.00 -3.35 11.08
N MET A 28 5.43 -2.30 11.79
CA MET A 28 5.48 -0.96 11.24
C MET A 28 6.48 -0.94 10.09
N VAL A 29 6.16 -0.24 9.00
CA VAL A 29 7.06 -0.10 7.87
C VAL A 29 8.25 0.78 8.24
N SER A 30 9.43 0.48 7.69
CA SER A 30 10.62 1.31 7.94
C SER A 30 10.39 2.75 7.45
N SER A 31 10.89 3.73 8.20
CA SER A 31 10.77 5.15 7.85
C SER A 31 11.36 5.45 6.46
N ALA A 32 12.46 4.80 6.10
CA ALA A 32 13.11 4.96 4.80
C ALA A 32 12.22 4.55 3.62
N VAL A 33 11.51 3.41 3.72
CA VAL A 33 10.58 2.97 2.66
C VAL A 33 9.41 3.93 2.53
N LYS A 34 8.84 4.37 3.66
CA LYS A 34 7.76 5.35 3.65
C LYS A 34 8.18 6.66 2.97
N THR A 35 9.34 7.20 3.33
CA THR A 35 9.88 8.42 2.69
C THR A 35 10.13 8.23 1.19
N LYS A 36 10.66 7.07 0.76
CA LYS A 36 10.83 6.74 -0.66
C LYS A 36 9.48 6.78 -1.40
N VAL A 37 8.45 6.16 -0.84
CA VAL A 37 7.10 6.11 -1.45
C VAL A 37 6.46 7.50 -1.51
N GLU A 38 6.53 8.28 -0.42
CA GLU A 38 6.04 9.66 -0.42
C GLU A 38 6.78 10.54 -1.43
N GLY A 39 8.08 10.34 -1.61
CA GLY A 39 8.89 11.01 -2.62
C GLY A 39 8.43 10.68 -4.05
N LEU A 40 8.13 9.41 -4.33
CA LEU A 40 7.57 8.99 -5.62
C LEU A 40 6.20 9.62 -5.88
N ILE A 41 5.31 9.62 -4.88
CA ILE A 41 3.97 10.23 -4.99
C ILE A 41 4.06 11.73 -5.29
N LYS A 42 4.98 12.45 -4.63
CA LYS A 42 5.15 13.91 -4.80
C LYS A 42 5.84 14.31 -6.10
N SER A 43 6.73 13.46 -6.61
CA SER A 43 7.55 13.77 -7.80
C SER A 43 6.90 13.39 -9.13
N LYS A 44 5.76 12.69 -9.11
CA LYS A 44 5.05 12.24 -10.31
C LYS A 44 3.69 12.93 -10.42
N PRO A 45 3.34 13.52 -11.59
CA PRO A 45 2.00 14.06 -11.82
C PRO A 45 0.90 13.05 -11.53
N ILE A 46 1.13 11.80 -11.93
CA ILE A 46 0.24 10.66 -11.66
C ILE A 46 1.11 9.48 -11.23
N PHE A 47 0.79 8.89 -10.08
CA PHE A 47 1.44 7.70 -9.54
C PHE A 47 0.40 6.59 -9.40
N VAL A 48 0.72 5.39 -9.89
CA VAL A 48 -0.14 4.21 -9.79
C VAL A 48 0.68 3.05 -9.25
N ALA A 49 0.38 2.63 -8.03
CA ALA A 49 0.82 1.32 -7.56
C ALA A 49 -0.09 0.24 -8.14
N SER A 50 0.52 -0.75 -8.79
CA SER A 50 -0.14 -1.75 -9.64
C SER A 50 0.38 -3.15 -9.33
N LYS A 51 -0.31 -4.17 -9.87
CA LYS A 51 0.26 -5.50 -10.06
C LYS A 51 -0.04 -6.01 -11.47
N THR A 52 0.91 -6.71 -12.08
CA THR A 52 0.82 -7.11 -13.50
C THR A 52 -0.40 -7.98 -13.80
N TYR A 53 -0.79 -8.84 -12.86
CA TYR A 53 -1.92 -9.76 -12.99
C TYR A 53 -3.29 -9.15 -12.63
N CYS A 54 -3.34 -7.91 -12.15
CA CYS A 54 -4.57 -7.32 -11.61
C CYS A 54 -5.44 -6.71 -12.71
N PRO A 55 -6.69 -7.20 -12.92
CA PRO A 55 -7.56 -6.68 -13.98
C PRO A 55 -7.99 -5.23 -13.74
N TYR A 56 -8.18 -4.82 -12.48
CA TYR A 56 -8.51 -3.43 -12.14
C TYR A 56 -7.35 -2.47 -12.42
N CYS A 57 -6.11 -2.92 -12.25
CA CYS A 57 -4.93 -2.15 -12.62
C CYS A 57 -4.87 -1.94 -14.13
N SER A 58 -5.10 -3.01 -14.92
CA SER A 58 -5.16 -2.92 -16.38
C SER A 58 -6.26 -1.96 -16.87
N ALA A 59 -7.44 -1.96 -16.24
CA ALA A 59 -8.51 -1.04 -16.56
C ALA A 59 -8.17 0.43 -16.21
N SER A 60 -7.50 0.66 -15.08
CA SER A 60 -7.04 2.00 -14.69
C SER A 60 -5.97 2.52 -15.64
N LYS A 61 -4.98 1.69 -16.00
CA LYS A 61 -3.93 2.02 -16.98
C LYS A 61 -4.55 2.42 -18.32
N LYS A 62 -5.42 1.57 -18.88
CA LYS A 62 -6.15 1.87 -20.14
C LYS A 62 -6.92 3.18 -20.09
N THR A 63 -7.48 3.53 -18.93
CA THR A 63 -8.21 4.78 -18.76
C THR A 63 -7.29 5.99 -18.80
N LEU A 64 -6.15 5.94 -18.11
CA LEU A 64 -5.15 7.00 -18.13
C LEU A 64 -4.49 7.12 -19.51
N ASP A 65 -4.14 6.00 -20.14
CA ASP A 65 -3.57 5.95 -21.48
C ASP A 65 -4.51 6.58 -22.52
N SER A 66 -5.84 6.32 -22.41
CA SER A 66 -6.84 6.92 -23.31
C SER A 66 -6.96 8.44 -23.22
N LEU A 67 -6.39 9.04 -22.16
CA LEU A 67 -6.35 10.47 -21.92
C LEU A 67 -4.97 11.08 -22.19
N ASP A 68 -4.03 10.29 -22.73
CA ASP A 68 -2.63 10.69 -22.95
C ASP A 68 -1.98 11.21 -21.67
N ALA A 69 -2.31 10.56 -20.55
CA ALA A 69 -1.85 10.97 -19.23
C ALA A 69 -0.51 10.29 -18.91
N ASP A 70 0.52 11.09 -18.62
CA ASP A 70 1.83 10.59 -18.19
C ASP A 70 1.76 10.02 -16.77
N ALA A 71 1.50 8.71 -16.69
CA ALA A 71 1.36 7.98 -15.44
C ALA A 71 2.59 7.13 -15.13
N TYR A 72 3.17 7.35 -13.96
CA TYR A 72 4.21 6.47 -13.43
C TYR A 72 3.58 5.22 -12.82
N ILE A 73 3.81 4.07 -13.45
CA ILE A 73 3.31 2.77 -13.01
C ILE A 73 4.39 2.04 -12.21
N LEU A 74 4.07 1.65 -10.98
CA LEU A 74 4.91 0.83 -10.12
C LEU A 74 4.29 -0.56 -9.95
N GLU A 75 4.80 -1.55 -10.69
CA GLU A 75 4.33 -2.94 -10.65
C GLU A 75 4.92 -3.68 -9.44
N LEU A 76 4.19 -3.67 -8.32
CA LEU A 76 4.68 -4.13 -7.02
C LEU A 76 5.06 -5.61 -7.01
N ASP A 77 4.37 -6.46 -7.77
CA ASP A 77 4.64 -7.89 -7.87
C ASP A 77 5.96 -8.23 -8.58
N THR A 78 6.60 -7.25 -9.20
CA THR A 78 7.89 -7.41 -9.89
C THR A 78 9.09 -6.91 -9.06
N LEU A 79 8.82 -6.27 -7.92
CA LEU A 79 9.82 -5.66 -7.07
C LEU A 79 10.12 -6.54 -5.87
N SER A 80 11.40 -6.65 -5.50
CA SER A 80 11.80 -7.38 -4.29
C SER A 80 11.27 -6.74 -3.01
N ASP A 81 11.07 -5.42 -3.00
CA ASP A 81 10.51 -4.63 -1.89
C ASP A 81 9.03 -4.28 -2.09
N GLY A 82 8.33 -4.99 -2.98
CA GLY A 82 6.95 -4.69 -3.37
C GLY A 82 5.94 -4.77 -2.22
N ASP A 83 6.08 -5.77 -1.34
CA ASP A 83 5.20 -5.94 -0.19
C ASP A 83 5.43 -4.85 0.87
N GLU A 84 6.68 -4.45 1.10
CA GLU A 84 7.02 -3.32 1.99
C GLU A 84 6.49 -1.99 1.43
N ILE A 85 6.60 -1.76 0.12
CA ILE A 85 6.00 -0.59 -0.53
C ILE A 85 4.47 -0.62 -0.41
N GLN A 86 3.84 -1.78 -0.61
CA GLN A 86 2.39 -1.92 -0.45
C GLN A 86 1.94 -1.62 0.98
N ALA A 87 2.71 -2.07 1.97
CA ALA A 87 2.48 -1.75 3.37
C ALA A 87 2.66 -0.24 3.65
N ALA A 88 3.68 0.40 3.05
CA ALA A 88 3.88 1.84 3.18
C ALA A 88 2.70 2.63 2.61
N LEU A 89 2.22 2.24 1.42
CA LEU A 89 1.05 2.83 0.80
C LEU A 89 -0.19 2.68 1.68
N ALA A 90 -0.37 1.53 2.32
CA ALA A 90 -1.44 1.32 3.28
C ALA A 90 -1.31 2.22 4.52
N GLU A 91 -0.11 2.49 5.03
CA GLU A 91 0.09 3.47 6.11
C GLU A 91 -0.14 4.92 5.66
N ILE A 92 0.15 5.25 4.40
CA ILE A 92 0.02 6.62 3.86
C ILE A 92 -1.45 6.94 3.55
N SER A 93 -2.17 6.05 2.85
CA SER A 93 -3.55 6.33 2.41
C SER A 93 -4.63 5.53 3.12
N GLY A 94 -4.27 4.54 3.93
CA GLY A 94 -5.22 3.57 4.48
C GLY A 94 -5.63 2.48 3.48
N GLN A 95 -5.25 2.58 2.20
CA GLN A 95 -5.64 1.61 1.17
C GLN A 95 -4.60 0.49 1.01
N ARG A 96 -5.06 -0.75 1.21
CA ARG A 96 -4.23 -1.97 1.10
C ARG A 96 -4.24 -2.61 -0.28
N THR A 97 -5.15 -2.20 -1.16
CA THR A 97 -5.40 -2.85 -2.46
C THR A 97 -4.76 -2.08 -3.60
N VAL A 98 -4.43 -2.80 -4.67
CA VAL A 98 -4.10 -2.21 -5.97
C VAL A 98 -5.34 -2.20 -6.89
N PRO A 99 -5.47 -1.24 -7.83
CA PRO A 99 -4.56 -0.11 -8.01
C PRO A 99 -4.71 0.90 -6.86
N ASN A 100 -3.60 1.52 -6.44
CA ASN A 100 -3.59 2.64 -5.49
C ASN A 100 -3.06 3.87 -6.23
N ILE A 101 -3.97 4.82 -6.49
CA ILE A 101 -3.79 5.88 -7.49
C ILE A 101 -3.67 7.24 -6.81
N TYR A 102 -2.69 8.03 -7.24
CA TYR A 102 -2.51 9.42 -6.84
C TYR A 102 -2.43 10.32 -8.08
N ILE A 103 -3.01 11.52 -7.98
CA ILE A 103 -2.95 12.55 -9.03
C ILE A 103 -2.61 13.89 -8.36
N GLY A 104 -1.47 14.47 -8.71
CA GLY A 104 -0.97 15.72 -8.10
C GLY A 104 -0.65 15.57 -6.61
N GLY A 105 -0.16 14.38 -6.21
CA GLY A 105 0.10 14.04 -4.81
C GLY A 105 -1.14 13.73 -3.96
N GLU A 106 -2.35 13.95 -4.47
CA GLU A 106 -3.60 13.61 -3.78
C GLU A 106 -4.00 12.15 -4.02
N HIS A 107 -4.37 11.43 -2.96
CA HIS A 107 -4.86 10.06 -3.05
C HIS A 107 -6.26 10.02 -3.67
N ILE A 108 -6.40 9.27 -4.77
CA ILE A 108 -7.66 9.10 -5.51
C ILE A 108 -8.40 7.84 -5.07
N GLY A 109 -7.66 6.77 -4.73
CA GLY A 109 -8.24 5.48 -4.40
C GLY A 109 -7.92 4.42 -5.45
N GLY A 110 -8.91 3.59 -5.79
CA GLY A 110 -8.78 2.49 -6.74
C GLY A 110 -9.40 2.77 -8.11
N ASN A 111 -9.61 1.68 -8.88
CA ASN A 111 -10.20 1.78 -10.21
C ASN A 111 -11.61 2.37 -10.15
N SER A 112 -12.43 2.00 -9.17
CA SER A 112 -13.80 2.51 -9.03
C SER A 112 -13.82 4.04 -8.86
N ASP A 113 -12.93 4.57 -8.03
CA ASP A 113 -12.81 6.01 -7.79
C ASP A 113 -12.34 6.75 -9.04
N LEU A 114 -11.37 6.18 -9.76
CA LEU A 114 -10.92 6.70 -11.04
C LEU A 114 -12.06 6.74 -12.08
N GLN A 115 -12.83 5.66 -12.21
CA GLN A 115 -13.97 5.61 -13.14
C GLN A 115 -15.09 6.57 -12.71
N ALA A 116 -15.29 6.80 -11.42
CA ALA A 116 -16.24 7.79 -10.92
C ALA A 116 -15.82 9.21 -11.32
N LEU A 117 -14.54 9.56 -11.16
CA LEU A 117 -13.98 10.83 -11.63
C LEU A 117 -14.08 11.00 -13.15
N LYS A 118 -13.92 9.92 -13.92
CA LYS A 118 -14.11 9.95 -15.36
C LYS A 118 -15.58 10.25 -15.71
N SER A 119 -16.49 9.50 -15.12
CA SER A 119 -17.93 9.57 -15.40
C SER A 119 -18.54 10.91 -14.99
N ASN A 120 -18.03 11.55 -13.93
CA ASN A 120 -18.48 12.87 -13.50
C ASN A 120 -17.74 14.04 -14.17
N GLY A 121 -16.88 13.77 -15.16
CA GLY A 121 -16.18 14.78 -15.95
C GLY A 121 -15.02 15.49 -15.23
N LYS A 122 -14.66 15.09 -14.01
CA LYS A 122 -13.61 15.78 -13.21
C LYS A 122 -12.20 15.27 -13.49
N LEU A 123 -12.05 14.05 -14.01
CA LEU A 123 -10.75 13.41 -14.17
C LEU A 123 -9.78 14.23 -15.05
N VAL A 124 -10.23 14.72 -16.20
CA VAL A 124 -9.39 15.50 -17.13
C VAL A 124 -8.89 16.79 -16.48
N SER A 125 -9.77 17.51 -15.77
CA SER A 125 -9.40 18.73 -15.06
C SER A 125 -8.36 18.44 -13.98
N LYS A 126 -8.50 17.33 -13.26
CA LYS A 126 -7.56 16.92 -12.22
C LYS A 126 -6.17 16.57 -12.79
N ILE A 127 -6.13 15.84 -13.91
CA ILE A 127 -4.88 15.52 -14.62
C ILE A 127 -4.18 16.78 -15.15
N LYS A 128 -4.95 17.74 -15.68
CA LYS A 128 -4.36 19.02 -16.15
C LYS A 128 -3.75 19.82 -15.01
N ALA A 129 -4.40 19.83 -13.84
CA ALA A 129 -3.92 20.52 -12.65
C ALA A 129 -2.71 19.85 -11.99
N SER A 130 -2.45 18.56 -12.26
CA SER A 130 -1.33 17.83 -11.68
C SER A 130 -0.02 17.92 -12.47
N LYS A 131 -0.02 18.59 -13.64
CA LYS A 131 1.20 18.83 -14.42
C LYS A 131 2.13 19.70 -13.58
N LEU A 132 3.24 19.09 -13.11
CA LEU A 132 4.33 19.74 -12.40
C LEU A 132 5.07 20.72 -13.31
#